data_AF-A0AAU5BZX4-F1
#
_entry.id   AF-A0AAU5BZX4-F1
#
_cell.length_a   1.000
_cell.length_b   1.000
_cell.length_c   1.000
_cell.angle_alpha   90.00
_cell.angle_beta   90.00
_cell.angle_gamma   90.00
#
_symmetry.space_group_name_H-M   'P 1'
#
loop_
_entity.id
_entity.type
_entity.pdbx_description
1 polymer ?
#
loop_
_entity_poly.entity_id
_entity_poly.type
_entity_poly.pdbx_seq_one_letter_code
_entity_poly.pdbx_strand_id
1 'polypeptide(L)'
;MYVQIDLDGPAGTLRVSGYGLPTVELVRAPGTRPDTHTPIGTRKPALLALTVAGEPAVIKPARARLLRRSYRVDVRVDGIRYRLVPSSHMDSRLTRNGKALGTLESPGDGTVDADWHPAAEPTPLDRAVGTALAAAFGTGAAPWWETLGDIVAELIP
;
A
#
# COMPACT_ATOMS: atom_id res chain seq x y z
N MET A 1 -12.31 -8.17 14.41
CA MET A 1 -12.11 -7.55 13.09
C MET A 1 -10.92 -8.24 12.45
N TYR A 2 -11.09 -8.84 11.27
CA TYR A 2 -9.97 -9.45 10.54
C TYR A 2 -9.85 -8.76 9.18
N VAL A 3 -8.66 -8.85 8.59
CA VAL A 3 -8.36 -8.28 7.28
C VAL A 3 -7.91 -9.40 6.36
N GLN A 4 -8.50 -9.49 5.18
CA GLN A 4 -8.09 -10.37 4.10
C GLN A 4 -7.55 -9.49 2.97
N ILE A 5 -6.37 -9.85 2.50
CA ILE A 5 -5.67 -9.15 1.41
C ILE A 5 -5.48 -10.17 0.29
N ASP A 6 -5.97 -9.82 -0.89
CA ASP A 6 -5.79 -10.57 -2.12
C ASP A 6 -5.02 -9.68 -3.09
N LEU A 7 -3.73 -9.95 -3.27
CA LEU A 7 -2.83 -9.20 -4.14
C LEU A 7 -2.32 -10.12 -5.25
N ASP A 8 -2.63 -9.75 -6.50
CA ASP A 8 -2.05 -10.33 -7.70
C ASP A 8 -1.31 -9.23 -8.45
N GLY A 9 0.00 -9.11 -8.19
CA GLY A 9 0.87 -8.13 -8.84
C GLY A 9 0.96 -8.31 -10.37
N PRO A 10 1.14 -9.54 -10.89
CA PRO A 10 1.05 -9.84 -12.31
C PRO A 10 -0.24 -9.35 -12.97
N ALA A 11 -1.41 -9.72 -12.44
CA ALA A 11 -2.71 -9.26 -12.93
C ALA A 11 -2.97 -7.77 -12.64
N GLY A 12 -2.26 -7.20 -11.67
CA GLY A 12 -2.39 -5.82 -11.26
C GLY A 12 -3.65 -5.56 -10.43
N THR A 13 -4.07 -6.52 -9.62
CA THR A 13 -5.26 -6.41 -8.78
C THR A 13 -4.89 -6.51 -7.31
N LEU A 14 -5.52 -5.68 -6.50
CA LEU A 14 -5.52 -5.78 -5.05
C LEU A 14 -6.95 -5.65 -4.54
N ARG A 15 -7.32 -6.51 -3.60
CA ARG A 15 -8.56 -6.39 -2.83
C ARG A 15 -8.28 -6.55 -1.35
N VAL A 16 -8.72 -5.58 -0.55
CA VAL A 16 -8.74 -5.64 0.91
C VAL A 16 -10.20 -5.73 1.37
N SER A 17 -10.50 -6.73 2.18
CA SER A 17 -11.84 -6.97 2.72
C SER A 17 -11.77 -7.60 4.12
N GLY A 18 -12.91 -7.81 4.75
CA GLY A 18 -12.98 -8.49 6.05
C GLY A 18 -14.17 -8.05 6.89
N TYR A 19 -14.40 -8.74 8.02
CA TYR A 19 -15.54 -8.44 8.87
C TYR A 19 -15.46 -7.04 9.48
N GLY A 20 -16.47 -6.22 9.18
CA GLY A 20 -16.58 -4.83 9.63
C GLY A 20 -15.76 -3.83 8.82
N LEU A 21 -15.13 -4.24 7.71
CA LEU A 21 -14.37 -3.38 6.80
C LEU A 21 -15.16 -3.04 5.54
N PRO A 22 -15.08 -1.79 5.03
CA PRO A 22 -15.43 -1.55 3.63
C PRO A 22 -14.43 -2.29 2.73
N THR A 23 -14.91 -2.83 1.61
CA THR A 23 -14.01 -3.42 0.61
C THR A 23 -13.24 -2.31 -0.10
N VAL A 24 -11.92 -2.46 -0.23
CA VAL A 24 -11.08 -1.55 -1.02
C VAL A 24 -10.48 -2.35 -2.17
N GLU A 25 -10.65 -1.87 -3.40
CA GLU A 25 -10.11 -2.51 -4.59
C GLU A 25 -9.21 -1.53 -5.34
N LEU A 26 -8.06 -2.02 -5.79
CA LEU A 26 -7.14 -1.26 -6.61
C LEU A 26 -6.78 -2.09 -7.83
N VAL A 27 -6.98 -1.52 -9.01
CA VAL A 27 -6.72 -2.17 -10.28
C VAL A 27 -5.75 -1.34 -11.11
N ARG A 28 -4.72 -1.99 -11.62
CA ARG A 28 -3.84 -1.47 -12.67
C ARG A 28 -4.50 -1.69 -14.03
N ALA A 29 -4.40 -0.69 -14.91
CA ALA A 29 -4.96 -0.75 -16.26
C ALA A 29 -4.56 -2.07 -16.99
N PRO A 30 -5.53 -2.82 -17.54
CA PRO A 30 -5.27 -4.10 -18.21
C PRO A 30 -4.26 -3.98 -19.36
N GLY A 31 -3.50 -5.05 -19.61
CA GLY A 31 -2.52 -5.11 -20.70
C GLY A 31 -1.26 -4.26 -20.48
N THR A 32 -1.15 -3.55 -19.36
CA THR A 32 0.07 -2.81 -19.00
C THR A 32 1.11 -3.73 -18.37
N ARG A 33 2.36 -3.64 -18.85
CA ARG A 33 3.47 -4.41 -18.30
C ARG A 33 3.73 -4.00 -16.84
N PRO A 34 3.77 -4.95 -15.88
CA PRO A 34 4.09 -4.64 -14.50
C PRO A 34 5.53 -4.16 -14.36
N ASP A 35 5.73 -3.11 -13.55
CA ASP A 35 7.00 -2.82 -12.90
C ASP A 35 7.20 -3.83 -11.78
N THR A 36 8.28 -4.62 -11.85
CA THR A 36 8.56 -5.64 -10.84
C THR A 36 8.78 -5.02 -9.46
N HIS A 37 9.23 -3.77 -9.37
CA HIS A 37 9.59 -3.15 -8.10
C HIS A 37 8.44 -2.52 -7.30
N THR A 38 7.22 -2.60 -7.82
CA THR A 38 6.04 -2.12 -7.13
C THR A 38 5.07 -3.29 -6.98
N PRO A 39 4.54 -3.61 -5.79
CA PRO A 39 3.67 -4.78 -5.61
C PRO A 39 2.43 -4.79 -6.52
N ILE A 40 1.72 -3.66 -6.66
CA ILE A 40 0.60 -3.52 -7.62
C ILE A 40 1.08 -3.38 -9.08
N GLY A 41 2.39 -3.43 -9.32
CA GLY A 41 3.06 -3.37 -10.61
C GLY A 41 3.07 -1.99 -11.28
N THR A 42 2.63 -0.92 -10.62
CA THR A 42 2.89 0.44 -11.11
C THR A 42 2.71 1.50 -10.03
N ARG A 43 3.46 2.62 -10.18
CA ARG A 43 3.20 3.86 -9.45
C ARG A 43 2.60 4.97 -10.32
N LYS A 44 2.25 4.68 -11.58
CA LYS A 44 1.68 5.66 -12.51
C LYS A 44 0.21 5.90 -12.15
N PRO A 45 -0.19 7.09 -11.63
CA PRO A 45 -1.56 7.32 -11.18
C PRO A 45 -2.59 7.14 -12.29
N ALA A 46 -2.25 7.50 -13.53
CA ALA A 46 -3.13 7.38 -14.69
C ALA A 46 -3.43 5.92 -15.08
N LEU A 47 -2.71 4.95 -14.52
CA LEU A 47 -2.93 3.52 -14.76
C LEU A 47 -3.62 2.85 -13.56
N LEU A 48 -4.06 3.59 -12.54
CA LEU A 48 -4.62 3.04 -11.33
C LEU A 48 -6.06 3.50 -11.12
N ALA A 49 -6.95 2.55 -10.85
CA ALA A 49 -8.32 2.78 -10.43
C ALA A 49 -8.51 2.24 -9.01
N LEU A 50 -8.88 3.11 -8.06
CA LEU A 50 -9.15 2.77 -6.68
C LEU A 50 -10.66 2.89 -6.43
N THR A 51 -11.27 1.89 -5.79
CA THR A 51 -12.65 1.96 -5.27
C THR A 51 -12.66 1.64 -3.78
N VAL A 52 -13.61 2.25 -3.07
CA VAL A 52 -13.89 1.97 -1.65
C VAL A 52 -15.39 1.77 -1.50
N ALA A 53 -15.78 0.59 -1.02
CA ALA A 53 -17.17 0.16 -0.98
C ALA A 53 -17.89 0.29 -2.34
N GLY A 54 -17.16 0.08 -3.44
CA GLY A 54 -17.66 0.23 -4.81
C GLY A 54 -17.59 1.66 -5.37
N GLU A 55 -17.34 2.66 -4.52
CA GLU A 55 -17.30 4.06 -4.95
C GLU A 55 -15.88 4.48 -5.39
N PRO A 56 -15.73 5.22 -6.52
CA PRO A 56 -14.43 5.68 -6.98
C PRO A 56 -13.71 6.60 -6.00
N ALA A 57 -12.43 6.33 -5.79
CA ALA A 57 -11.54 7.15 -4.97
C ALA A 57 -10.31 7.61 -5.76
N VAL A 58 -9.71 8.72 -5.34
CA VAL A 58 -8.55 9.30 -6.04
C VAL A 58 -7.27 8.82 -5.38
N ILE A 59 -6.37 8.22 -6.17
CA ILE A 59 -5.04 7.80 -5.73
C ILE A 59 -3.93 8.52 -6.50
N LYS A 60 -2.89 8.98 -5.79
CA LYS A 60 -1.74 9.70 -6.34
C LYS A 60 -0.44 9.22 -5.69
N PRO A 61 0.12 8.09 -6.16
CA PRO A 61 1.47 7.70 -5.75
C PRO A 61 2.49 8.74 -6.26
N ALA A 62 3.45 9.09 -5.41
CA ALA A 62 4.60 9.87 -5.84
C ALA A 62 5.57 9.01 -6.66
N ARG A 63 6.48 9.67 -7.39
CA ARG A 63 7.30 9.06 -8.45
C ARG A 63 8.40 8.11 -7.96
N ALA A 64 8.70 8.03 -6.66
CA ALA A 64 9.70 7.14 -6.05
C ALA A 64 11.09 7.19 -6.73
N ARG A 65 11.74 8.37 -6.74
CA ARG A 65 12.96 8.58 -7.55
C ARG A 65 14.26 8.83 -6.78
N LEU A 66 14.21 9.35 -5.55
CA LEU A 66 15.43 9.90 -4.91
C LEU A 66 15.42 9.87 -3.39
N LEU A 67 14.37 10.41 -2.76
CA LEU A 67 14.28 10.58 -1.31
C LEU A 67 13.18 9.68 -0.73
N ARG A 68 13.28 9.25 0.52
CA ARG A 68 12.25 8.43 1.20
C ARG A 68 10.83 9.00 1.02
N ARG A 69 10.68 10.33 1.14
CA ARG A 69 9.38 11.02 0.92
C ARG A 69 8.83 10.91 -0.50
N SER A 70 9.65 10.58 -1.49
CA SER A 70 9.22 10.38 -2.88
C SER A 70 8.45 9.09 -3.10
N TYR A 71 8.41 8.18 -2.11
CA TYR A 71 7.60 6.96 -2.09
C TYR A 71 6.21 7.17 -1.47
N ARG A 72 5.87 8.40 -1.06
CA ARG A 72 4.54 8.69 -0.49
C ARG A 72 3.41 8.31 -1.45
N VAL A 73 2.27 7.94 -0.89
CA VAL A 73 1.02 7.69 -1.61
C VAL A 73 -0.08 8.53 -0.97
N ASP A 74 -0.68 9.41 -1.77
CA ASP A 74 -1.79 10.25 -1.33
C ASP A 74 -3.11 9.66 -1.88
N VAL A 75 -4.13 9.53 -1.02
CA VAL A 75 -5.47 9.07 -1.39
C VAL A 75 -6.55 10.04 -0.90
N ARG A 76 -7.63 10.18 -1.66
CA ARG A 76 -8.87 10.86 -1.24
C ARG A 76 -10.06 9.91 -1.38
N VAL A 77 -10.78 9.72 -0.28
CA VAL A 77 -12.03 8.96 -0.18
C VAL A 77 -13.03 9.87 0.53
N ASP A 78 -14.17 10.18 -0.07
CA ASP A 78 -15.25 10.98 0.54
C ASP A 78 -14.77 12.25 1.29
N GLY A 79 -13.85 12.99 0.67
CA GLY A 79 -13.26 14.21 1.25
C GLY A 79 -12.17 13.98 2.31
N ILE A 80 -11.99 12.76 2.80
CA ILE A 80 -10.93 12.36 3.72
C ILE A 80 -9.62 12.21 2.95
N ARG A 81 -8.55 12.85 3.44
CA ARG A 81 -7.21 12.74 2.86
C ARG A 81 -6.37 11.73 3.63
N TYR A 82 -5.97 10.67 2.96
CA TYR A 82 -4.99 9.72 3.46
C TYR A 82 -3.62 10.00 2.86
N ARG A 83 -2.59 9.79 3.67
CA ARG A 83 -1.21 9.75 3.18
C ARG A 83 -0.45 8.64 3.89
N LEU A 84 0.10 7.73 3.09
CA LEU A 84 1.13 6.79 3.49
C LEU A 84 2.48 7.36 3.08
N VAL A 85 3.43 7.46 4.01
CA VAL A 85 4.77 7.98 3.74
C VAL A 85 5.81 7.20 4.54
N PRO A 86 6.96 6.83 3.95
CA PRO A 86 8.00 6.14 4.71
C PRO A 86 8.43 6.95 5.93
N SER A 87 8.49 6.28 7.07
CA SER A 87 8.96 6.83 8.34
C SER A 87 10.24 6.17 8.85
N SER A 88 10.52 4.93 8.42
CA SER A 88 11.77 4.22 8.74
C SER A 88 12.29 3.45 7.52
N HIS A 89 13.17 2.48 7.74
CA HIS A 89 13.63 1.55 6.69
C HIS A 89 12.52 0.59 6.26
N MET A 90 11.74 0.07 7.21
CA MET A 90 10.66 -0.89 6.99
C MET A 90 9.27 -0.26 7.08
N ASP A 91 9.11 0.82 7.86
CA ASP A 91 7.80 1.37 8.18
C ASP A 91 7.39 2.52 7.28
N SER A 92 6.09 2.62 7.05
CA SER A 92 5.43 3.83 6.60
C SER A 92 4.39 4.32 7.61
N ARG A 93 4.36 5.63 7.83
CA ARG A 93 3.34 6.29 8.65
C ARG A 93 2.09 6.56 7.82
N LEU A 94 0.93 6.19 8.36
CA LEU A 94 -0.36 6.60 7.82
C LEU A 94 -0.89 7.83 8.56
N THR A 95 -1.44 8.77 7.80
CA THR A 95 -2.14 9.93 8.33
C THR A 95 -3.52 10.09 7.70
N ARG A 96 -4.49 10.57 8.49
CA ARG A 96 -5.82 11.01 8.08
C ARG A 96 -5.96 12.50 8.32
N ASN A 97 -6.17 13.28 7.26
CA ASN A 97 -6.23 14.74 7.30
C ASN A 97 -5.03 15.37 8.03
N GLY A 98 -3.86 14.73 7.96
CA GLY A 98 -2.63 15.15 8.64
C GLY A 98 -2.44 14.62 10.07
N LYS A 99 -3.47 14.05 10.72
CA LYS A 99 -3.34 13.37 12.01
C LYS A 99 -2.75 11.98 11.80
N ALA A 100 -1.70 11.63 12.55
CA ALA A 100 -1.12 10.29 12.50
C ALA A 100 -2.10 9.25 13.06
N LEU A 101 -2.24 8.14 12.33
CA LEU A 101 -3.09 7.01 12.72
C LEU A 101 -2.28 5.81 13.22
N GLY A 102 -1.05 5.66 12.75
CA GLY A 102 -0.20 4.52 13.06
C GLY A 102 0.93 4.36 12.05
N THR A 103 1.67 3.27 12.20
CA THR A 103 2.69 2.80 11.27
C THR A 103 2.29 1.46 10.70
N LEU A 104 2.68 1.22 9.45
CA LEU A 104 2.43 -0.03 8.74
C LEU A 104 3.75 -0.55 8.18
N GLU A 105 3.85 -1.86 8.16
CA GLU A 105 4.92 -2.64 7.56
C GLU A 105 4.33 -3.62 6.54
N SER A 106 4.91 -3.68 5.35
CA SER A 106 4.58 -4.60 4.27
C SER A 106 5.79 -4.72 3.35
N PRO A 107 6.38 -5.92 3.23
CA PRO A 107 7.49 -6.16 2.31
C PRO A 107 7.02 -6.20 0.84
N GLY A 108 5.70 -6.12 0.59
CA GLY A 108 5.13 -6.14 -0.77
C GLY A 108 4.69 -7.52 -1.25
N ASP A 109 4.55 -8.49 -0.34
CA ASP A 109 4.11 -9.87 -0.61
C ASP A 109 2.62 -10.10 -0.34
N GLY A 110 1.85 -9.03 -0.12
CA GLY A 110 0.44 -9.09 0.24
C GLY A 110 0.17 -9.25 1.74
N THR A 111 1.21 -9.28 2.59
CA THR A 111 1.07 -9.19 4.05
C THR A 111 1.19 -7.76 4.53
N VAL A 112 0.49 -7.41 5.62
CA VAL A 112 0.57 -6.09 6.25
C VAL A 112 0.46 -6.23 7.76
N ASP A 113 1.50 -5.78 8.45
CA ASP A 113 1.46 -5.54 9.89
C ASP A 113 1.20 -4.05 10.15
N ALA A 114 0.36 -3.77 11.13
CA ALA A 114 -0.06 -2.40 11.44
C ALA A 114 -0.09 -2.14 12.94
N ASP A 115 0.71 -1.18 13.37
CA ASP A 115 0.67 -0.62 14.71
C ASP A 115 -0.19 0.66 14.71
N TRP A 116 -1.41 0.50 15.20
CA TRP A 116 -2.42 1.55 15.24
C TRP A 116 -2.34 2.33 16.56
N HIS A 117 -2.25 3.66 16.49
CA HIS A 117 -2.29 4.50 17.68
C HIS A 117 -3.70 4.50 18.29
N PRO A 118 -3.90 3.99 19.53
CA PRO A 118 -5.25 3.91 20.12
C PRO A 118 -5.91 5.27 20.29
N ALA A 119 -5.15 6.29 20.70
CA ALA A 119 -5.62 7.67 20.86
C ALA A 119 -5.96 8.37 19.51
N ALA A 120 -5.61 7.76 18.37
CA ALA A 120 -6.01 8.25 17.06
C ALA A 120 -7.41 7.79 16.65
N GLU A 121 -7.96 6.78 17.36
CA GLU A 121 -9.26 6.15 17.09
C GLU A 121 -9.44 5.79 15.60
N PRO A 122 -8.58 4.90 15.05
CA PRO A 122 -8.67 4.53 13.64
C PRO A 122 -9.96 3.76 13.36
N THR A 123 -10.72 4.28 12.42
CA THR A 123 -11.98 3.73 11.93
C THR A 123 -11.76 2.50 11.05
N PRO A 124 -12.80 1.73 10.75
CA PRO A 124 -12.68 0.65 9.78
C PRO A 124 -12.21 1.12 8.39
N LEU A 125 -12.65 2.29 7.93
CA LEU A 125 -12.17 2.87 6.68
C LEU A 125 -10.66 3.16 6.72
N ASP A 126 -10.16 3.70 7.84
CA ASP A 126 -8.73 3.98 8.01
C ASP A 126 -7.89 2.71 7.90
N ARG A 127 -8.36 1.63 8.51
CA ARG A 127 -7.72 0.31 8.46
C ARG A 127 -7.74 -0.25 7.04
N ALA A 128 -8.90 -0.23 6.37
CA ALA A 128 -9.05 -0.73 5.00
C ALA A 128 -8.10 -0.01 4.03
N VAL A 129 -8.14 1.33 4.02
CA VAL A 129 -7.34 2.16 3.13
C VAL A 129 -5.86 2.04 3.47
N GLY A 130 -5.50 2.13 4.75
CA GLY A 130 -4.12 1.98 5.20
C GLY A 130 -3.49 0.67 4.75
N THR A 131 -4.18 -0.45 5.02
CA THR A 131 -3.75 -1.78 4.60
C THR A 131 -3.64 -1.88 3.09
N ALA A 132 -4.62 -1.37 2.33
CA ALA A 132 -4.56 -1.41 0.88
C ALA A 132 -3.35 -0.65 0.31
N LEU A 133 -3.00 0.50 0.89
CA LEU A 133 -1.84 1.27 0.44
C LEU A 133 -0.52 0.58 0.78
N ALA A 134 -0.41 -0.01 1.97
CA ALA A 134 0.78 -0.76 2.37
C ALA A 134 0.97 -1.98 1.45
N ALA A 135 -0.07 -2.79 1.25
CA ALA A 135 0.01 -3.97 0.39
C ALA A 135 0.30 -3.61 -1.08
N ALA A 136 -0.32 -2.56 -1.63
CA ALA A 136 -0.15 -2.17 -3.04
C ALA A 136 1.23 -1.62 -3.37
N PHE A 137 1.87 -0.93 -2.44
CA PHE A 137 3.08 -0.14 -2.71
C PHE A 137 4.30 -0.56 -1.88
N GLY A 138 4.14 -1.50 -0.96
CA GLY A 138 5.10 -1.79 0.09
C GLY A 138 5.21 -0.64 1.09
N THR A 139 6.00 -0.85 2.13
CA THR A 139 6.34 0.18 3.11
C THR A 139 7.85 0.40 3.20
N GLY A 140 8.24 1.38 4.01
CA GLY A 140 9.64 1.71 4.16
C GLY A 140 10.22 2.38 2.92
N ALA A 141 11.54 2.52 2.92
CA ALA A 141 12.30 2.97 1.75
C ALA A 141 13.42 1.99 1.40
N ALA A 142 13.42 0.81 2.02
CA ALA A 142 14.25 -0.31 1.62
C ALA A 142 13.80 -0.75 0.23
N PRO A 143 14.72 -0.83 -0.73
CA PRO A 143 14.45 -1.53 -1.96
C PRO A 143 14.24 -3.03 -1.66
N TRP A 144 13.03 -3.55 -1.85
CA TRP A 144 12.66 -4.96 -1.65
C TRP A 144 13.57 -6.01 -2.36
N TRP A 145 14.37 -5.62 -3.37
CA TRP A 145 15.39 -6.47 -4.00
C TRP A 145 16.65 -6.72 -3.13
N GLU A 146 16.90 -5.95 -2.07
CA GLU A 146 18.00 -6.24 -1.12
C GLU A 146 17.65 -7.43 -0.21
N THR A 147 16.37 -7.76 -0.07
CA THR A 147 15.89 -8.89 0.76
C THR A 147 15.80 -10.22 -0.02
N LEU A 148 15.84 -10.18 -1.36
CA LEU A 148 15.89 -11.39 -2.21
C LEU A 148 17.32 -11.85 -2.54
N GLY A 149 18.34 -11.03 -2.23
CA GLY A 149 19.75 -11.36 -2.45
C GLY A 149 20.23 -12.60 -1.67
N ASP A 150 19.56 -12.96 -0.58
CA ASP A 150 19.98 -14.07 0.29
C ASP A 150 19.45 -15.45 -0.15
N ILE A 151 18.53 -15.53 -1.12
CA ILE A 151 18.03 -16.83 -1.61
C ILE A 151 18.82 -17.36 -2.83
N VAL A 152 19.56 -16.50 -3.54
CA VAL A 152 20.33 -16.92 -4.73
C VAL A 152 21.76 -17.38 -4.38
N ALA A 153 22.27 -17.06 -3.18
CA ALA A 153 23.60 -17.50 -2.75
C ALA A 153 23.67 -18.98 -2.31
N GLU A 154 22.53 -19.65 -2.05
CA GLU A 154 22.48 -21.04 -1.60
C GLU A 154 22.31 -22.07 -2.75
N LEU A 155 22.22 -21.60 -4.00
CA LEU A 155 22.01 -22.46 -5.19
C LEU A 155 23.14 -22.36 -6.24
N ILE A 156 24.30 -21.82 -5.86
CA ILE A 156 25.53 -21.97 -6.62
C ILE A 156 26.45 -22.92 -5.82
N PRO A 157 26.74 -24.13 -6.33
CA PRO A 157 27.57 -25.11 -5.63
C PRO A 157 29.03 -24.64 -5.46
#